data_AF-A0A1X4I0Q6-F1
#
_entry.id   AF-A0A1X4I0Q6-F1
#
_cell.length_a   1.000
_cell.length_b   1.000
_cell.length_c   1.000
_cell.angle_alpha   90.00
_cell.angle_beta   90.00
_cell.angle_gamma   90.00
#
_symmetry.space_group_name_H-M   'P 1'
#
loop_
_entity.id
_entity.type
_entity.pdbx_description
1 polymer ?
#
loop_
_entity_poly.entity_id
_entity_poly.type
_entity_poly.pdbx_seq_one_letter_code
_entity_poly.pdbx_strand_id
1 'polypeptide(L)'
;MNAPATTELPVVVIGAGPAGLAAAAHLIDQGIEPLVLESGPTAGTAVREWSHVRLFSTWGEVVDPAAEKLLAPTGWTRPDPATYPSGGDWADLYLQPLADVLGDRVRTGARVTGVSRTGRDRIVDADREAQPFVVHIAHAGGREERLFARAVIDASGTWATPSPSGGSGLPALGEKAAADRITYRVPDLKDPAVRARYAGRRTAVIGSGASAFTALAYLADLAKSDDGAGTKGVWILRRGISGSTFGGGEADQLPARGALGLAAKAAVDDGHADAVTGFRTEAIERAHDGRLILVGEDGRRLDPVDEVVVLTGFRPDLSFLEELRLGLDERLQAPVALAPLIDPNQHSCGTVYPHGHRELSHPEQGVYLVGMKSYGRAPTFLAMTGYEQVRSVAAAIAGDLDAADRVELTLPETGVCGGAGLFDAPDAAEGDGGGCCAPTPQFVQLGVPAAAKAAAAEEAPAGGCCGS
;
A
#
# COMPACT_ATOMS: atom_id res chain seq x y z
N MET A 1 -2.63 -6.13 44.97
CA MET A 1 -2.74 -6.90 43.72
C MET A 1 -1.43 -6.69 42.99
N ASN A 2 -0.62 -7.74 42.85
CA ASN A 2 0.63 -7.65 42.09
C ASN A 2 0.27 -7.27 40.65
N ALA A 3 0.97 -6.29 40.07
CA ALA A 3 0.82 -6.00 38.65
C ALA A 3 1.11 -7.30 37.87
N PRO A 4 0.28 -7.67 36.88
CA PRO A 4 0.53 -8.86 36.07
C PRO A 4 1.95 -8.79 35.50
N ALA A 5 2.62 -9.94 35.42
CA ALA A 5 3.92 -9.98 34.78
C ALA A 5 3.76 -9.50 33.33
N THR A 6 4.70 -8.70 32.81
CA THR A 6 4.58 -8.13 31.46
C THR A 6 4.40 -9.19 30.37
N THR A 7 4.84 -10.42 30.61
CA THR A 7 4.66 -11.58 29.71
C THR A 7 3.23 -12.11 29.64
N GLU A 8 2.39 -11.84 30.66
CA GLU A 8 0.97 -12.26 30.72
C GLU A 8 0.04 -11.26 30.01
N LEU A 9 0.53 -10.09 29.63
CA LEU A 9 -0.24 -9.08 28.91
C LEU A 9 -0.35 -9.44 27.42
N PRO A 10 -1.47 -9.09 26.75
CA PRO A 10 -1.64 -9.38 25.34
C PRO A 10 -0.68 -8.56 24.47
N VAL A 11 -0.54 -8.99 23.21
CA VAL A 11 0.00 -8.15 22.14
C VAL A 11 -1.16 -7.42 21.49
N VAL A 12 -1.12 -6.09 21.49
CA VAL A 12 -2.17 -5.29 20.85
C VAL A 12 -1.85 -5.11 19.39
N VAL A 13 -2.81 -5.44 18.52
CA VAL A 13 -2.74 -5.20 17.08
C VAL A 13 -3.74 -4.09 16.74
N ILE A 14 -3.28 -3.00 16.16
CA ILE A 14 -4.12 -1.85 15.82
C ILE A 14 -4.55 -1.98 14.36
N GLY A 15 -5.85 -2.21 14.13
CA GLY A 15 -6.46 -2.40 12.82
C GLY A 15 -6.77 -3.87 12.50
N ALA A 16 -8.01 -4.16 12.11
CA ALA A 16 -8.47 -5.48 11.64
C ALA A 16 -8.52 -5.53 10.10
N GLY A 17 -7.50 -4.97 9.45
CA GLY A 17 -7.25 -5.17 8.02
C GLY A 17 -6.46 -6.46 7.75
N PRO A 18 -6.09 -6.75 6.49
CA PRO A 18 -5.39 -7.97 6.10
C PRO A 18 -4.14 -8.26 6.94
N ALA A 19 -3.22 -7.28 7.06
CA ALA A 19 -2.00 -7.45 7.84
C ALA A 19 -2.27 -7.62 9.33
N GLY A 20 -3.27 -6.93 9.90
CA GLY A 20 -3.59 -7.02 11.32
C GLY A 20 -4.20 -8.36 11.72
N LEU A 21 -5.12 -8.88 10.89
CA LEU A 21 -5.69 -10.21 11.14
C LEU A 21 -4.66 -11.33 10.93
N ALA A 22 -3.79 -11.20 9.92
CA ALA A 22 -2.67 -12.12 9.75
C ALA A 22 -1.71 -12.06 10.95
N ALA A 23 -1.40 -10.87 11.47
CA ALA A 23 -0.58 -10.73 12.68
C ALA A 23 -1.21 -11.47 13.88
N ALA A 24 -2.53 -11.36 14.08
CA ALA A 24 -3.22 -12.10 15.12
C ALA A 24 -3.12 -13.63 14.92
N ALA A 25 -3.23 -14.11 13.67
CA ALA A 25 -3.08 -15.52 13.36
C ALA A 25 -1.66 -16.04 13.68
N HIS A 26 -0.63 -15.31 13.26
CA HIS A 26 0.77 -15.65 13.57
C HIS A 26 1.08 -15.59 15.06
N LEU A 27 0.54 -14.62 15.80
CA LEU A 27 0.67 -14.57 17.26
C LEU A 27 0.07 -15.80 17.93
N ILE A 28 -1.09 -16.28 17.47
CA ILE A 28 -1.72 -17.52 17.96
C ILE A 28 -0.86 -18.75 17.64
N ASP A 29 -0.27 -18.84 16.44
CA ASP A 29 0.63 -19.95 16.06
C ASP A 29 1.88 -19.98 16.98
N GLN A 30 2.28 -18.83 17.51
CA GLN A 30 3.35 -18.67 18.51
C GLN A 30 2.88 -18.81 19.98
N GLY A 31 1.60 -19.12 20.22
CA GLY A 31 1.03 -19.26 21.57
C GLY A 31 0.90 -17.94 22.34
N ILE A 32 0.85 -16.81 21.65
CA ILE A 32 0.72 -15.47 22.24
C ILE A 32 -0.71 -14.97 22.04
N GLU A 33 -1.33 -14.46 23.10
CA GLU A 33 -2.68 -13.90 23.04
C GLU A 33 -2.70 -12.52 22.33
N PRO A 34 -3.37 -12.40 21.17
CA PRO A 34 -3.52 -11.12 20.49
C PRO A 34 -4.79 -10.39 20.94
N LEU A 35 -4.76 -9.06 20.88
CA LEU A 35 -5.95 -8.22 20.96
C LEU A 35 -5.96 -7.24 19.79
N VAL A 36 -6.84 -7.49 18.81
CA VAL A 36 -7.03 -6.64 17.63
C VAL A 36 -8.07 -5.56 17.94
N LEU A 37 -7.70 -4.30 17.71
CA LEU A 37 -8.57 -3.14 17.91
C LEU A 37 -8.88 -2.48 16.57
N GLU A 38 -10.14 -2.54 16.15
CA GLU A 38 -10.62 -1.97 14.89
C GLU A 38 -11.53 -0.77 15.14
N SER A 39 -11.22 0.34 14.49
CA SER A 39 -11.98 1.59 14.65
C SER A 39 -13.35 1.55 13.95
N GLY A 40 -13.45 0.79 12.85
CA GLY A 40 -14.65 0.59 12.07
C GLY A 40 -15.58 -0.46 12.65
N PRO A 41 -16.79 -0.63 12.07
CA PRO A 41 -17.81 -1.53 12.60
C PRO A 41 -17.50 -3.01 12.33
N THR A 42 -16.66 -3.33 11.35
CA THR A 42 -16.38 -4.71 10.91
C THR A 42 -14.91 -4.89 10.54
N ALA A 43 -14.47 -6.15 10.47
CA ALA A 43 -13.18 -6.47 9.89
C ALA A 43 -13.09 -6.02 8.43
N GLY A 44 -11.89 -5.63 8.00
CA GLY A 44 -11.66 -5.12 6.65
C GLY A 44 -12.42 -3.85 6.31
N THR A 45 -12.79 -2.99 7.29
CA THR A 45 -13.59 -1.77 7.04
C THR A 45 -13.03 -0.94 5.88
N ALA A 46 -11.71 -0.69 5.85
CA ALA A 46 -11.07 0.04 4.75
C ALA A 46 -11.17 -0.69 3.41
N VAL A 47 -11.06 -2.03 3.40
CA VAL A 47 -11.19 -2.87 2.19
C VAL A 47 -12.60 -2.76 1.61
N ARG A 48 -13.61 -2.72 2.49
CA ARG A 48 -15.02 -2.61 2.11
C ARG A 48 -15.36 -1.27 1.44
N GLU A 49 -14.63 -0.20 1.73
CA GLU A 49 -14.81 1.10 1.05
C GLU A 49 -14.43 1.08 -0.43
N TRP A 50 -13.63 0.10 -0.87
CA TRP A 50 -13.30 -0.14 -2.27
C TRP A 50 -13.73 -1.53 -2.72
N SER A 51 -14.83 -2.04 -2.17
CA SER A 51 -15.33 -3.40 -2.44
C SER A 51 -15.48 -3.71 -3.93
N HIS A 52 -15.89 -2.71 -4.72
CA HIS A 52 -16.08 -2.80 -6.16
C HIS A 52 -14.79 -2.91 -6.97
N VAL A 53 -13.61 -2.73 -6.37
CA VAL A 53 -12.33 -2.71 -7.06
C VAL A 53 -11.73 -4.12 -7.11
N ARG A 54 -11.39 -4.63 -8.31
CA ARG A 54 -10.76 -5.94 -8.51
C ARG A 54 -9.27 -5.90 -8.16
N LEU A 55 -8.77 -6.84 -7.39
CA LEU A 55 -7.33 -6.98 -7.13
C LEU A 55 -6.61 -7.52 -8.38
N PHE A 56 -5.31 -7.26 -8.44
CA PHE A 56 -4.37 -7.84 -9.40
C PHE A 56 -3.59 -9.01 -8.82
N SER A 57 -3.85 -9.33 -7.55
CA SER A 57 -3.28 -10.49 -6.87
C SER A 57 -4.33 -11.58 -6.78
N THR A 58 -3.90 -12.83 -6.97
CA THR A 58 -4.81 -13.97 -6.92
C THR A 58 -5.14 -14.33 -5.47
N TRP A 59 -6.16 -15.16 -5.28
CA TRP A 59 -6.46 -15.76 -3.97
C TRP A 59 -5.28 -16.50 -3.35
N GLY A 60 -4.40 -17.09 -4.17
CA GLY A 60 -3.16 -17.73 -3.69
C GLY A 60 -2.20 -16.76 -3.00
N GLU A 61 -2.23 -15.47 -3.37
CA GLU A 61 -1.32 -14.43 -2.87
C GLU A 61 -1.92 -13.59 -1.73
N VAL A 62 -3.26 -13.54 -1.63
CA VAL A 62 -3.96 -12.68 -0.65
C VAL A 62 -4.55 -13.43 0.54
N VAL A 63 -4.30 -14.73 0.65
CA VAL A 63 -4.62 -15.56 1.82
C VAL A 63 -3.34 -15.92 2.57
N ASP A 64 -3.21 -15.46 3.81
CA ASP A 64 -2.08 -15.82 4.67
C ASP A 64 -2.15 -17.30 5.11
N PRO A 65 -1.04 -18.07 5.05
CA PRO A 65 -1.04 -19.48 5.44
C PRO A 65 -1.37 -19.75 6.91
N ALA A 66 -0.98 -18.88 7.86
CA ALA A 66 -1.34 -19.06 9.27
C ALA A 66 -2.83 -18.80 9.51
N ALA A 67 -3.38 -17.80 8.83
CA ALA A 67 -4.82 -17.55 8.82
C ALA A 67 -5.62 -18.72 8.20
N GLU A 68 -5.12 -19.31 7.10
CA GLU A 68 -5.74 -20.50 6.50
C GLU A 68 -5.82 -21.68 7.48
N LYS A 69 -4.76 -21.93 8.27
CA LYS A 69 -4.77 -22.97 9.30
C LYS A 69 -5.89 -22.75 10.34
N LEU A 70 -6.14 -21.50 10.74
CA LEU A 70 -7.22 -21.15 11.68
C LEU A 70 -8.61 -21.32 11.06
N LEU A 71 -8.75 -21.03 9.77
CA LEU A 71 -10.01 -21.13 9.04
C LEU A 71 -10.40 -22.58 8.71
N ALA A 72 -9.43 -23.43 8.36
CA ALA A 72 -9.66 -24.82 7.95
C ALA A 72 -10.62 -25.64 8.85
N PRO A 73 -10.52 -25.64 10.20
CA PRO A 73 -11.42 -26.42 11.05
C PRO A 73 -12.86 -25.90 11.10
N THR A 74 -13.15 -24.73 10.54
CA THR A 74 -14.50 -24.10 10.58
C THR A 74 -15.41 -24.50 9.42
N GLY A 75 -14.89 -25.29 8.47
CA GLY A 75 -15.59 -25.58 7.21
C GLY A 75 -15.47 -24.47 6.18
N TRP A 76 -14.60 -23.47 6.42
CA TRP A 76 -14.28 -22.43 5.44
C TRP A 76 -13.79 -23.06 4.14
N THR A 77 -14.38 -22.65 3.02
CA THR A 77 -14.00 -23.11 1.68
C THR A 77 -13.05 -22.10 1.06
N ARG A 78 -11.81 -22.52 0.84
CA ARG A 78 -10.82 -21.69 0.15
C ARG A 78 -11.28 -21.40 -1.30
N PRO A 79 -11.33 -20.13 -1.72
CA PRO A 79 -11.56 -19.79 -3.11
C PRO A 79 -10.47 -20.33 -4.04
N ASP A 80 -10.76 -20.46 -5.35
CA ASP A 80 -9.79 -20.93 -6.33
C ASP A 80 -8.52 -20.03 -6.33
N PRO A 81 -7.34 -20.58 -6.00
CA PRO A 81 -6.10 -19.81 -5.86
C PRO A 81 -5.65 -19.11 -7.14
N ALA A 82 -6.13 -19.51 -8.32
CA ALA A 82 -5.79 -18.89 -9.61
C ALA A 82 -6.68 -17.67 -9.95
N THR A 83 -7.78 -17.45 -9.21
CA THR A 83 -8.74 -16.38 -9.50
C THR A 83 -8.43 -15.10 -8.71
N TYR A 84 -8.93 -13.97 -9.20
CA TYR A 84 -8.68 -12.63 -8.65
C TYR A 84 -9.90 -12.08 -7.92
N PRO A 85 -9.84 -11.83 -6.59
CA PRO A 85 -10.95 -11.25 -5.85
C PRO A 85 -11.17 -9.77 -6.15
N SER A 86 -12.39 -9.29 -5.94
CA SER A 86 -12.64 -7.89 -5.61
C SER A 86 -12.35 -7.59 -4.14
N GLY A 87 -12.27 -6.30 -3.77
CA GLY A 87 -12.20 -5.91 -2.36
C GLY A 87 -13.36 -6.48 -1.54
N GLY A 88 -14.55 -6.56 -2.15
CA GLY A 88 -15.74 -7.15 -1.53
C GLY A 88 -15.55 -8.64 -1.29
N ASP A 89 -15.10 -9.37 -2.31
CA ASP A 89 -14.82 -10.80 -2.19
C ASP A 89 -13.76 -11.07 -1.11
N TRP A 90 -12.69 -10.28 -1.09
CA TRP A 90 -11.62 -10.43 -0.09
C TRP A 90 -12.12 -10.17 1.33
N ALA A 91 -12.97 -9.16 1.50
CA ALA A 91 -13.57 -8.83 2.79
C ALA A 91 -14.56 -9.90 3.27
N ASP A 92 -15.45 -10.36 2.40
CA ASP A 92 -16.57 -11.24 2.74
C ASP A 92 -16.17 -12.71 2.81
N LEU A 93 -15.30 -13.16 1.90
CA LEU A 93 -14.92 -14.57 1.82
C LEU A 93 -13.67 -14.91 2.62
N TYR A 94 -12.91 -13.93 3.14
CA TYR A 94 -11.68 -14.19 3.90
C TYR A 94 -11.55 -13.35 5.18
N LEU A 95 -11.55 -12.02 5.08
CA LEU A 95 -11.23 -11.16 6.25
C LEU A 95 -12.29 -11.25 7.34
N GLN A 96 -13.57 -11.23 6.97
CA GLN A 96 -14.66 -11.37 7.95
C GLN A 96 -14.69 -12.77 8.57
N PRO A 97 -14.66 -13.88 7.81
CA PRO A 97 -14.54 -15.22 8.37
C PRO A 97 -13.35 -15.35 9.34
N LEU A 98 -12.18 -14.79 9.00
CA LEU A 98 -11.01 -14.83 9.87
C LEU A 98 -11.24 -14.08 11.19
N ALA A 99 -11.86 -12.90 11.12
CA ALA A 99 -12.24 -12.16 12.32
C ALA A 99 -13.27 -12.91 13.18
N ASP A 100 -14.23 -13.58 12.56
CA ASP A 100 -15.26 -14.37 13.27
C ASP A 100 -14.63 -15.55 14.03
N VAL A 101 -13.62 -16.22 13.45
CA VAL A 101 -12.86 -17.29 14.12
C VAL A 101 -12.01 -16.77 15.27
N LEU A 102 -11.44 -15.57 15.12
CA LEU A 102 -10.69 -14.91 16.19
C LEU A 102 -11.59 -14.47 17.35
N GLY A 103 -12.88 -14.22 17.08
CA GLY A 103 -13.92 -13.96 18.08
C GLY A 103 -13.64 -12.73 18.93
N ASP A 104 -13.74 -12.86 20.24
CA ASP A 104 -13.58 -11.76 21.22
C ASP A 104 -12.18 -11.09 21.20
N ARG A 105 -11.22 -11.68 20.48
CA ARG A 105 -9.91 -11.08 20.22
C ARG A 105 -9.95 -9.92 19.24
N VAL A 106 -11.03 -9.79 18.45
CA VAL A 106 -11.23 -8.66 17.53
C VAL A 106 -12.32 -7.75 18.07
N ARG A 107 -11.94 -6.57 18.54
CA ARG A 107 -12.88 -5.55 19.04
C ARG A 107 -13.10 -4.49 17.98
N THR A 108 -14.29 -4.45 17.39
CA THR A 108 -14.70 -3.41 16.46
C THR A 108 -15.26 -2.18 17.19
N GLY A 109 -15.37 -1.05 16.47
CA GLY A 109 -15.79 0.23 17.06
C GLY A 109 -14.86 0.75 18.16
N ALA A 110 -13.61 0.27 18.21
CA ALA A 110 -12.60 0.55 19.22
C ALA A 110 -11.44 1.32 18.57
N ARG A 111 -11.51 2.66 18.58
CA ARG A 111 -10.47 3.53 18.02
C ARG A 111 -9.34 3.72 19.02
N VAL A 112 -8.12 3.32 18.66
CA VAL A 112 -6.94 3.72 19.43
C VAL A 112 -6.68 5.21 19.25
N THR A 113 -6.51 5.93 20.36
CA THR A 113 -6.29 7.37 20.41
C THR A 113 -4.93 7.76 21.01
N GLY A 114 -4.24 6.81 21.64
CA GLY A 114 -2.90 7.03 22.18
C GLY A 114 -2.19 5.74 22.55
N VAL A 115 -0.88 5.69 22.35
CA VAL A 115 0.00 4.61 22.81
C VAL A 115 1.23 5.21 23.49
N SER A 116 1.55 4.74 24.70
CA SER A 116 2.76 5.16 25.42
C SER A 116 3.27 4.06 26.35
N ARG A 117 4.31 4.36 27.14
CA ARG A 117 4.79 3.50 28.24
C ARG A 117 4.12 3.92 29.54
N THR A 118 3.72 2.95 30.34
CA THR A 118 3.00 3.21 31.61
C THR A 118 3.80 4.13 32.53
N GLY A 119 3.27 5.32 32.82
CA GLY A 119 3.92 6.30 33.70
C GLY A 119 5.21 6.92 33.16
N ARG A 120 5.50 6.73 31.86
CA ARG A 120 6.73 7.21 31.20
C ARG A 120 6.34 7.89 29.89
N ASP A 121 6.21 9.21 29.95
CA ASP A 121 6.14 10.02 28.72
C ASP A 121 7.43 9.87 27.90
N ARG A 122 7.40 10.37 26.66
CA ARG A 122 8.48 10.20 25.69
C ARG A 122 9.85 10.65 26.19
N ILE A 123 9.95 11.64 27.09
CA ILE A 123 11.25 12.19 27.52
C ILE A 123 11.87 11.40 28.68
N VAL A 124 11.10 10.59 29.40
CA VAL A 124 11.63 9.83 30.54
C VAL A 124 12.41 8.59 30.07
N ASP A 125 13.70 8.54 30.42
CA ASP A 125 14.57 7.38 30.15
C ASP A 125 14.47 6.29 31.23
N ALA A 126 14.38 6.69 32.50
CA ALA A 126 14.45 5.77 33.63
C ALA A 126 13.39 4.68 33.58
N ASP A 127 13.84 3.41 33.55
CA ASP A 127 13.03 2.19 33.53
C ASP A 127 11.97 2.11 32.41
N ARG A 128 12.09 2.94 31.35
CA ARG A 128 11.07 3.05 30.29
C ARG A 128 10.80 1.71 29.62
N GLU A 129 11.86 1.01 29.21
CA GLU A 129 11.78 -0.27 28.50
C GLU A 129 11.14 -1.38 29.34
N ALA A 130 11.28 -1.32 30.66
CA ALA A 130 10.69 -2.28 31.59
C ALA A 130 9.19 -2.09 31.80
N GLN A 131 8.62 -0.92 31.46
CA GLN A 131 7.20 -0.65 31.63
C GLN A 131 6.37 -1.26 30.50
N PRO A 132 5.18 -1.83 30.77
CA PRO A 132 4.26 -2.23 29.72
C PRO A 132 3.75 -1.02 28.95
N PHE A 133 3.32 -1.27 27.71
CA PHE A 133 2.59 -0.28 26.94
C PHE A 133 1.23 -0.01 27.56
N VAL A 134 0.78 1.23 27.43
CA VAL A 134 -0.57 1.66 27.73
C VAL A 134 -1.23 2.14 26.45
N VAL A 135 -2.43 1.64 26.17
CA VAL A 135 -3.20 1.94 24.96
C VAL A 135 -4.52 2.59 25.37
N HIS A 136 -4.77 3.78 24.86
CA HIS A 136 -6.02 4.52 25.04
C HIS A 136 -6.96 4.24 23.88
N ILE A 137 -8.23 3.97 24.21
CA ILE A 137 -9.26 3.56 23.25
C ILE A 137 -10.50 4.41 23.46
N ALA A 138 -11.02 4.97 22.37
CA ALA A 138 -12.34 5.59 22.31
C ALA A 138 -13.32 4.65 21.58
N HIS A 139 -14.43 4.34 22.24
CA HIS A 139 -15.51 3.51 21.69
C HIS A 139 -16.56 4.37 20.98
N ALA A 140 -17.30 3.79 20.03
CA ALA A 140 -18.35 4.49 19.26
C ALA A 140 -19.43 5.19 20.10
N GLY A 141 -19.63 4.78 21.37
CA GLY A 141 -20.55 5.40 22.33
C GLY A 141 -19.95 6.49 23.23
N GLY A 142 -18.73 6.95 22.95
CA GLY A 142 -18.03 7.96 23.76
C GLY A 142 -17.38 7.43 25.04
N ARG A 143 -17.49 6.13 25.32
CA ARG A 143 -16.75 5.48 26.41
C ARG A 143 -15.27 5.44 26.07
N GLU A 144 -14.44 5.83 27.02
CA GLU A 144 -12.99 5.67 26.94
C GLU A 144 -12.53 4.49 27.78
N GLU A 145 -11.48 3.82 27.31
CA GLU A 145 -10.87 2.67 27.96
C GLU A 145 -9.35 2.77 27.87
N ARG A 146 -8.69 2.24 28.90
CA ARG A 146 -7.24 2.09 28.94
C ARG A 146 -6.89 0.64 29.19
N LEU A 147 -6.02 0.08 28.38
CA LEU A 147 -5.49 -1.27 28.55
C LEU A 147 -3.97 -1.30 28.52
N PHE A 148 -3.41 -2.41 29.00
CA PHE A 148 -1.97 -2.64 29.02
C PHE A 148 -1.59 -3.74 28.03
N ALA A 149 -0.43 -3.59 27.41
CA ALA A 149 0.08 -4.54 26.43
C ALA A 149 1.58 -4.79 26.62
N ARG A 150 2.02 -5.99 26.26
CA ARG A 150 3.46 -6.32 26.27
C ARG A 150 4.19 -5.84 25.03
N ALA A 151 3.48 -5.77 23.91
CA ALA A 151 3.96 -5.26 22.63
C ALA A 151 2.77 -4.67 21.83
N VAL A 152 3.09 -3.84 20.85
CA VAL A 152 2.12 -3.18 19.97
C VAL A 152 2.51 -3.37 18.51
N ILE A 153 1.59 -3.85 17.69
CA ILE A 153 1.72 -3.95 16.24
C ILE A 153 0.73 -2.96 15.62
N ASP A 154 1.22 -1.87 15.03
CA ASP A 154 0.37 -0.93 14.29
C ASP A 154 0.19 -1.37 12.84
N ALA A 155 -0.98 -1.93 12.56
CA ALA A 155 -1.44 -2.36 11.24
C ALA A 155 -2.57 -1.45 10.70
N SER A 156 -2.70 -0.22 11.20
CA SER A 156 -3.80 0.71 10.86
C SER A 156 -3.79 1.23 9.41
N GLY A 157 -2.71 0.97 8.68
CA GLY A 157 -2.55 1.36 7.27
C GLY A 157 -2.53 2.88 7.05
N THR A 158 -2.81 3.30 5.82
CA THR A 158 -2.74 4.72 5.40
C THR A 158 -4.07 5.27 4.86
N TRP A 159 -5.08 4.40 4.68
CA TRP A 159 -6.33 4.68 3.96
C TRP A 159 -7.12 5.88 4.49
N ALA A 160 -7.07 6.12 5.80
CA ALA A 160 -7.81 7.20 6.46
C ALA A 160 -7.28 8.61 6.12
N THR A 161 -6.05 8.72 5.62
CA THR A 161 -5.40 10.02 5.37
C THR A 161 -5.02 10.16 3.89
N PRO A 162 -5.94 10.58 3.01
CA PRO A 162 -5.64 10.80 1.60
C PRO A 162 -4.64 11.95 1.42
N SER A 163 -3.80 11.84 0.39
CA SER A 163 -2.95 12.94 -0.05
C SER A 163 -3.79 13.99 -0.79
N PRO A 164 -3.45 15.28 -0.64
CA PRO A 164 -4.17 16.36 -1.28
C PRO A 164 -3.93 16.45 -2.79
N SER A 165 -4.72 17.26 -3.48
CA SER A 165 -4.58 17.52 -4.91
C SER A 165 -3.41 18.46 -5.26
N GLY A 166 -2.98 19.31 -4.32
CA GLY A 166 -2.02 20.38 -4.59
C GLY A 166 -0.61 19.90 -4.94
N GLY A 167 0.05 20.65 -5.83
CA GLY A 167 1.35 20.31 -6.43
C GLY A 167 2.51 20.16 -5.45
N SER A 168 2.41 20.82 -4.29
CA SER A 168 3.43 20.89 -3.24
C SER A 168 3.16 19.94 -2.05
N GLY A 169 2.22 18.99 -2.20
CA GLY A 169 1.85 18.05 -1.13
C GLY A 169 1.00 18.67 -0.02
N LEU A 170 0.41 19.83 -0.29
CA LEU A 170 -0.59 20.53 0.52
C LEU A 170 -1.93 20.56 -0.22
N PRO A 171 -3.06 20.71 0.49
CA PRO A 171 -4.34 20.99 -0.16
C PRO A 171 -4.23 22.21 -1.08
N ALA A 172 -4.75 22.10 -2.30
CA ALA A 172 -4.93 23.24 -3.19
C ALA A 172 -5.88 24.25 -2.53
N LEU A 173 -5.68 25.53 -2.85
CA LEU A 173 -6.58 26.58 -2.37
C LEU A 173 -8.01 26.28 -2.85
N GLY A 174 -8.99 26.32 -1.94
CA GLY A 174 -10.39 25.98 -2.27
C GLY A 174 -10.73 24.48 -2.26
N GLU A 175 -9.75 23.56 -2.20
CA GLU A 175 -9.98 22.10 -2.20
C GLU A 175 -10.95 21.67 -1.09
N LYS A 176 -10.73 22.15 0.15
CA LYS A 176 -11.61 21.83 1.28
C LYS A 176 -13.03 22.40 1.12
N ALA A 177 -13.17 23.56 0.46
CA ALA A 177 -14.47 24.20 0.23
C ALA A 177 -15.27 23.55 -0.92
N ALA A 178 -14.62 22.71 -1.72
CA ALA A 178 -15.20 21.96 -2.83
C ALA A 178 -15.41 20.46 -2.51
N ALA A 179 -15.40 20.09 -1.22
CA ALA A 179 -15.49 18.70 -0.76
C ALA A 179 -16.77 17.96 -1.19
N ASP A 180 -17.86 18.65 -1.52
CA ASP A 180 -19.10 18.09 -2.08
C ASP A 180 -18.95 17.56 -3.51
N ARG A 181 -17.88 17.94 -4.23
CA ARG A 181 -17.57 17.57 -5.62
C ARG A 181 -16.19 16.94 -5.78
N ILE A 182 -15.49 16.73 -4.67
CA ILE A 182 -14.15 16.14 -4.63
C ILE A 182 -14.22 14.83 -3.87
N THR A 183 -13.74 13.76 -4.52
CA THR A 183 -13.51 12.47 -3.85
C THR A 183 -12.05 12.09 -3.93
N TYR A 184 -11.58 11.34 -2.92
CA TYR A 184 -10.24 10.77 -2.87
C TYR A 184 -10.26 9.26 -3.07
N ARG A 185 -11.30 8.76 -3.74
CA ARG A 185 -11.61 7.34 -3.94
C ARG A 185 -11.95 7.07 -5.40
N VAL A 186 -11.66 5.87 -5.87
CA VAL A 186 -12.18 5.41 -7.16
C VAL A 186 -13.72 5.35 -7.04
N PRO A 187 -14.48 6.01 -7.94
CA PRO A 187 -15.93 5.98 -7.87
C PRO A 187 -16.50 4.59 -8.20
N ASP A 188 -17.43 4.11 -7.37
CA ASP A 188 -18.20 2.90 -7.68
C ASP A 188 -19.32 3.20 -8.69
N LEU A 189 -19.03 3.06 -9.98
CA LEU A 189 -20.01 3.33 -11.04
C LEU A 189 -21.08 2.23 -11.19
N LYS A 190 -21.04 1.17 -10.36
CA LYS A 190 -22.12 0.18 -10.25
C LYS A 190 -23.24 0.66 -9.32
N ASP A 191 -22.93 1.54 -8.36
CA ASP A 191 -23.95 2.23 -7.56
C ASP A 191 -24.68 3.26 -8.45
N PRO A 192 -26.00 3.14 -8.65
CA PRO A 192 -26.77 4.07 -9.48
C PRO A 192 -26.67 5.54 -9.04
N ALA A 193 -26.58 5.80 -7.73
CA ALA A 193 -26.48 7.15 -7.21
C ALA A 193 -25.12 7.78 -7.50
N VAL A 194 -24.04 7.00 -7.36
CA VAL A 194 -22.69 7.43 -7.74
C VAL A 194 -22.61 7.60 -9.25
N ARG A 195 -23.07 6.61 -10.03
CA ARG A 195 -23.11 6.63 -11.50
C ARG A 195 -23.80 7.89 -12.03
N ALA A 196 -24.94 8.28 -11.46
CA ALA A 196 -25.68 9.48 -11.86
C ALA A 196 -24.88 10.79 -11.69
N ARG A 197 -23.87 10.83 -10.81
CA ARG A 197 -22.98 11.99 -10.66
C ARG A 197 -21.96 12.11 -11.79
N TYR A 198 -21.63 11.01 -12.46
CA TYR A 198 -20.57 10.96 -13.48
C TYR A 198 -21.14 10.80 -14.90
N ALA A 199 -22.32 10.20 -15.07
CA ALA A 199 -22.93 9.94 -16.36
C ALA A 199 -23.21 11.25 -17.15
N GLY A 200 -22.67 11.34 -18.35
CA GLY A 200 -22.77 12.52 -19.22
C GLY A 200 -21.98 13.74 -18.72
N ARG A 201 -21.10 13.56 -17.72
CA ARG A 201 -20.37 14.65 -17.05
C ARG A 201 -18.90 14.70 -17.42
N ARG A 202 -18.29 15.86 -17.19
CA ARG A 202 -16.84 16.06 -17.34
C ARG A 202 -16.17 15.92 -15.97
N THR A 203 -15.24 14.98 -15.85
CA THR A 203 -14.62 14.62 -14.56
C THR A 203 -13.10 14.78 -14.63
N ALA A 204 -12.51 15.57 -13.73
CA ALA A 204 -11.05 15.62 -13.61
C ALA A 204 -10.55 14.45 -12.76
N VAL A 205 -9.53 13.73 -13.24
CA VAL A 205 -8.84 12.67 -12.51
C VAL A 205 -7.40 13.11 -12.27
N ILE A 206 -7.03 13.36 -11.01
CA ILE A 206 -5.70 13.84 -10.64
C ILE A 206 -4.88 12.69 -10.09
N GLY A 207 -3.77 12.36 -10.76
CA GLY A 207 -2.87 11.29 -10.32
C GLY A 207 -2.41 10.41 -11.48
N SER A 208 -1.36 9.61 -11.26
CA SER A 208 -0.76 8.75 -12.30
C SER A 208 -0.50 7.33 -11.81
N GLY A 209 -1.05 6.96 -10.65
CA GLY A 209 -0.97 5.60 -10.12
C GLY A 209 -2.10 4.75 -10.67
N ALA A 210 -2.08 3.46 -10.32
CA ALA A 210 -3.08 2.52 -10.81
C ALA A 210 -4.52 2.90 -10.46
N SER A 211 -4.78 3.50 -9.29
CA SER A 211 -6.12 4.00 -8.97
C SER A 211 -6.63 5.00 -10.00
N ALA A 212 -5.76 5.88 -10.53
CA ALA A 212 -6.13 6.82 -11.58
C ALA A 212 -6.45 6.11 -12.89
N PHE A 213 -5.68 5.06 -13.25
CA PHE A 213 -5.97 4.23 -14.42
C PHE A 213 -7.31 3.50 -14.29
N THR A 214 -7.62 2.95 -13.11
CA THR A 214 -8.92 2.33 -12.84
C THR A 214 -10.05 3.34 -13.01
N ALA A 215 -9.93 4.55 -12.46
CA ALA A 215 -10.95 5.58 -12.62
C ALA A 215 -11.13 6.01 -14.08
N LEU A 216 -10.04 6.14 -14.84
CA LEU A 216 -10.10 6.47 -16.27
C LEU A 216 -10.77 5.37 -17.09
N ALA A 217 -10.44 4.10 -16.84
CA ALA A 217 -11.08 2.96 -17.48
C ALA A 217 -12.59 2.94 -17.17
N TYR A 218 -12.99 3.09 -15.91
CA TYR A 218 -14.39 3.12 -15.51
C TYR A 218 -15.17 4.27 -16.16
N LEU A 219 -14.58 5.46 -16.25
CA LEU A 219 -15.21 6.60 -16.94
C LEU A 219 -15.33 6.36 -18.45
N ALA A 220 -14.36 5.66 -19.07
CA ALA A 220 -14.44 5.30 -20.48
C ALA A 220 -15.53 4.23 -20.73
N ASP A 221 -15.65 3.24 -19.86
CA ASP A 221 -16.73 2.23 -19.94
C ASP A 221 -18.11 2.89 -19.75
N LEU A 222 -18.21 3.83 -18.81
CA LEU A 222 -19.41 4.66 -18.65
C LEU A 222 -19.69 5.47 -19.93
N ALA A 223 -18.70 6.10 -20.54
CA ALA A 223 -18.88 6.85 -21.78
C ALA A 223 -19.38 5.99 -22.97
N LYS A 224 -19.06 4.68 -22.96
CA LYS A 224 -19.50 3.70 -23.98
C LYS A 224 -20.89 3.14 -23.72
N SER A 225 -21.44 3.30 -22.52
CA SER A 225 -22.75 2.79 -22.14
C SER A 225 -23.91 3.73 -22.56
N ASP A 226 -25.11 3.15 -22.68
CA ASP A 226 -26.30 3.85 -23.21
C ASP A 226 -26.69 5.12 -22.41
N ASP A 227 -26.56 5.08 -21.08
CA ASP A 227 -26.90 6.18 -20.17
C ASP A 227 -25.72 7.13 -19.87
N GLY A 228 -24.52 6.79 -20.34
CA GLY A 228 -23.30 7.56 -20.10
C GLY A 228 -22.80 8.37 -21.28
N ALA A 229 -23.58 8.49 -22.37
CA ALA A 229 -23.23 9.30 -23.53
C ALA A 229 -22.84 10.74 -23.12
N GLY A 230 -21.65 11.19 -23.56
CA GLY A 230 -21.10 12.50 -23.21
C GLY A 230 -20.21 12.51 -21.94
N THR A 231 -20.08 11.39 -21.24
CA THR A 231 -19.10 11.25 -20.14
C THR A 231 -17.69 11.47 -20.68
N LYS A 232 -16.90 12.29 -19.99
CA LYS A 232 -15.55 12.65 -20.43
C LYS A 232 -14.60 12.80 -19.25
N GLY A 233 -13.48 12.09 -19.30
CA GLY A 233 -12.38 12.26 -18.36
C GLY A 233 -11.46 13.43 -18.74
N VAL A 234 -10.88 14.09 -17.75
CA VAL A 234 -9.75 15.01 -17.91
C VAL A 234 -8.64 14.56 -16.98
N TRP A 235 -7.62 13.93 -17.54
CA TRP A 235 -6.53 13.33 -16.78
C TRP A 235 -5.44 14.35 -16.48
N ILE A 236 -5.27 14.70 -15.20
CA ILE A 236 -4.36 15.74 -14.75
C ILE A 236 -3.06 15.12 -14.24
N LEU A 237 -1.95 15.52 -14.87
CA LEU A 237 -0.62 14.98 -14.66
C LEU A 237 0.41 16.07 -14.37
N ARG A 238 1.20 15.87 -13.30
CA ARG A 238 2.32 16.76 -12.97
C ARG A 238 3.49 16.69 -13.97
N ARG A 239 3.61 15.57 -14.69
CA ARG A 239 4.70 15.30 -15.64
C ARG A 239 4.11 15.00 -17.03
N GLY A 240 4.95 14.97 -18.05
CA GLY A 240 4.55 14.51 -19.38
C GLY A 240 4.22 13.01 -19.40
N ILE A 241 3.51 12.58 -20.45
CA ILE A 241 3.27 11.16 -20.75
C ILE A 241 4.51 10.62 -21.48
N SER A 242 4.99 9.46 -21.04
CA SER A 242 6.08 8.68 -21.61
C SER A 242 5.62 7.23 -21.85
N GLY A 243 6.42 6.44 -22.59
CA GLY A 243 6.14 5.01 -22.78
C GLY A 243 6.02 4.21 -21.47
N SER A 244 6.68 4.65 -20.40
CA SER A 244 6.58 4.06 -19.06
C SER A 244 5.37 4.51 -18.24
N THR A 245 4.61 5.50 -18.72
CA THR A 245 3.47 6.06 -17.96
C THR A 245 2.37 5.03 -17.75
N PHE A 246 2.11 4.17 -18.74
CA PHE A 246 1.05 3.15 -18.68
C PHE A 246 1.56 1.78 -18.19
N GLY A 247 2.75 1.71 -17.58
CA GLY A 247 3.35 0.43 -17.17
C GLY A 247 3.97 -0.36 -18.33
N GLY A 248 4.09 -1.69 -18.17
CA GLY A 248 4.76 -2.56 -19.15
C GLY A 248 3.89 -2.99 -20.34
N GLY A 249 2.59 -2.67 -20.35
CA GLY A 249 1.65 -3.14 -21.38
C GLY A 249 1.59 -4.67 -21.46
N GLU A 250 1.69 -5.24 -22.66
CA GLU A 250 1.78 -6.71 -22.86
C GLU A 250 3.10 -7.31 -22.33
N ALA A 251 4.15 -6.50 -22.23
CA ALA A 251 5.42 -6.90 -21.62
C ALA A 251 5.40 -6.77 -20.09
N ASP A 252 4.27 -6.35 -19.52
CA ASP A 252 4.07 -6.29 -18.09
C ASP A 252 3.98 -7.71 -17.51
N GLN A 253 4.89 -8.04 -16.61
CA GLN A 253 4.96 -9.36 -15.99
C GLN A 253 3.86 -9.62 -14.95
N LEU A 254 2.96 -8.64 -14.72
CA LEU A 254 1.65 -8.82 -14.09
C LEU A 254 0.55 -8.51 -15.13
N PRO A 255 -0.02 -9.53 -15.81
CA PRO A 255 -0.92 -9.33 -16.93
C PRO A 255 -2.12 -8.42 -16.62
N ALA A 256 -2.73 -8.56 -15.44
CA ALA A 256 -3.87 -7.74 -15.02
C ALA A 256 -3.51 -6.25 -14.87
N ARG A 257 -2.27 -5.92 -14.49
CA ARG A 257 -1.79 -4.54 -14.42
C ARG A 257 -1.47 -3.99 -15.81
N GLY A 258 -0.80 -4.79 -16.64
CA GLY A 258 -0.56 -4.44 -18.05
C GLY A 258 -1.87 -4.07 -18.76
N ALA A 259 -2.91 -4.89 -18.55
CA ALA A 259 -4.25 -4.65 -19.06
C ALA A 259 -4.85 -3.32 -18.54
N LEU A 260 -4.67 -2.99 -17.26
CA LEU A 260 -5.15 -1.72 -16.69
C LEU A 260 -4.47 -0.51 -17.36
N GLY A 261 -3.14 -0.59 -17.54
CA GLY A 261 -2.38 0.45 -18.23
C GLY A 261 -2.82 0.65 -19.68
N LEU A 262 -3.04 -0.46 -20.40
CA LEU A 262 -3.57 -0.45 -21.77
C LEU A 262 -4.98 0.13 -21.85
N ALA A 263 -5.86 -0.16 -20.88
CA ALA A 263 -7.20 0.40 -20.84
C ALA A 263 -7.20 1.91 -20.56
N ALA A 264 -6.35 2.39 -19.66
CA ALA A 264 -6.18 3.82 -19.45
C ALA A 264 -5.61 4.52 -20.69
N LYS A 265 -4.70 3.86 -21.42
CA LYS A 265 -4.22 4.34 -22.71
C LYS A 265 -5.35 4.40 -23.75
N ALA A 266 -6.15 3.35 -23.87
CA ALA A 266 -7.30 3.31 -24.78
C ALA A 266 -8.33 4.40 -24.43
N ALA A 267 -8.59 4.66 -23.14
CA ALA A 267 -9.46 5.76 -22.72
C ALA A 267 -9.00 7.13 -23.27
N VAL A 268 -7.68 7.36 -23.34
CA VAL A 268 -7.12 8.59 -23.92
C VAL A 268 -7.14 8.54 -25.45
N ASP A 269 -6.65 7.46 -26.05
CA ASP A 269 -6.51 7.31 -27.50
C ASP A 269 -7.88 7.33 -28.22
N ASP A 270 -8.91 6.70 -27.63
CA ASP A 270 -10.28 6.67 -28.15
C ASP A 270 -11.04 7.99 -27.88
N GLY A 271 -10.42 8.96 -27.21
CA GLY A 271 -11.01 10.26 -26.92
C GLY A 271 -12.04 10.25 -25.80
N HIS A 272 -12.07 9.24 -24.93
CA HIS A 272 -12.90 9.24 -23.71
C HIS A 272 -12.27 10.05 -22.56
N ALA A 273 -10.97 10.36 -22.64
CA ALA A 273 -10.27 11.23 -21.71
C ALA A 273 -9.27 12.16 -22.43
N ASP A 274 -9.17 13.41 -21.97
CA ASP A 274 -8.11 14.34 -22.42
C ASP A 274 -6.99 14.40 -21.39
N ALA A 275 -5.73 14.34 -21.83
CA ALA A 275 -4.59 14.46 -20.93
C ALA A 275 -4.09 15.91 -20.79
N VAL A 276 -3.99 16.40 -19.56
CA VAL A 276 -3.40 17.69 -19.20
C VAL A 276 -2.11 17.43 -18.44
N THR A 277 -0.98 17.67 -19.11
CA THR A 277 0.35 17.39 -18.57
C THR A 277 1.07 18.65 -18.07
N GLY A 278 2.11 18.42 -17.25
CA GLY A 278 2.88 19.48 -16.62
C GLY A 278 2.04 20.36 -15.69
N PHE A 279 0.91 19.85 -15.20
CA PHE A 279 -0.08 20.63 -14.44
C PHE A 279 0.06 20.32 -12.95
N ARG A 280 0.36 21.35 -12.17
CA ARG A 280 0.43 21.30 -10.71
C ARG A 280 -0.70 22.13 -10.16
N THR A 281 -1.70 21.50 -9.56
CA THR A 281 -2.87 22.20 -9.03
C THR A 281 -2.45 23.14 -7.90
N GLU A 282 -2.73 24.43 -8.07
CA GLU A 282 -2.55 25.47 -7.07
C GLU A 282 -3.87 25.78 -6.37
N ALA A 283 -4.95 25.91 -7.14
CA ALA A 283 -6.28 26.23 -6.65
C ALA A 283 -7.38 25.44 -7.37
N ILE A 284 -8.50 25.26 -6.66
CA ILE A 284 -9.77 24.76 -7.17
C ILE A 284 -10.80 25.85 -6.90
N GLU A 285 -11.25 26.50 -7.95
CA GLU A 285 -12.24 27.56 -7.91
C GLU A 285 -13.62 27.04 -8.34
N ARG A 286 -14.68 27.76 -7.97
CA ARG A 286 -16.03 27.48 -8.48
C ARG A 286 -16.40 28.46 -9.59
N ALA A 287 -16.89 27.93 -10.70
CA ALA A 287 -17.57 28.69 -11.72
C ALA A 287 -18.95 29.17 -11.22
N HIS A 288 -19.55 30.13 -11.93
CA HIS A 288 -20.87 30.68 -11.62
C HIS A 288 -21.99 29.63 -11.63
N ASP A 289 -21.84 28.58 -12.42
CA ASP A 289 -22.78 27.46 -12.54
C ASP A 289 -22.52 26.33 -11.52
N GLY A 290 -21.56 26.53 -10.61
CA GLY A 290 -21.21 25.58 -9.55
C GLY A 290 -20.18 24.52 -9.92
N ARG A 291 -19.77 24.42 -11.19
CA ARG A 291 -18.68 23.53 -11.64
C ARG A 291 -17.32 23.98 -11.11
N LEU A 292 -16.34 23.09 -11.12
CA LEU A 292 -15.00 23.31 -10.59
C LEU A 292 -14.01 23.70 -11.69
N ILE A 293 -13.19 24.71 -11.44
CA ILE A 293 -12.09 25.13 -12.31
C ILE A 293 -10.78 24.82 -11.59
N LEU A 294 -9.95 23.98 -12.19
CA LEU A 294 -8.60 23.72 -11.69
C LEU A 294 -7.66 24.80 -12.24
N VAL A 295 -6.89 25.40 -11.35
CA VAL A 295 -5.88 26.42 -11.66
C VAL A 295 -4.50 25.85 -11.36
N GLY A 296 -3.62 25.92 -12.35
CA GLY A 296 -2.24 25.46 -12.23
C GLY A 296 -1.31 26.55 -11.71
N GLU A 297 -0.21 26.15 -11.08
CA GLU A 297 0.87 27.06 -10.61
C GLU A 297 1.47 27.93 -11.74
N ASP A 298 1.27 27.54 -13.00
CA ASP A 298 1.69 28.30 -14.20
C ASP A 298 0.61 29.27 -14.71
N GLY A 299 -0.47 29.46 -13.95
CA GLY A 299 -1.60 30.32 -14.29
C GLY A 299 -2.58 29.72 -15.29
N ARG A 300 -2.37 28.49 -15.80
CA ARG A 300 -3.35 27.83 -16.67
C ARG A 300 -4.63 27.55 -15.89
N ARG A 301 -5.76 27.92 -16.48
CA ARG A 301 -7.10 27.62 -15.98
C ARG A 301 -7.75 26.62 -16.92
N LEU A 302 -8.17 25.47 -16.39
CA LEU A 302 -8.82 24.44 -17.19
C LEU A 302 -10.31 24.74 -17.39
N ASP A 303 -10.92 24.10 -18.38
CA ASP A 303 -12.37 24.14 -18.57
C ASP A 303 -13.10 23.59 -17.32
N PRO A 304 -14.27 24.15 -16.95
CA PRO A 304 -14.98 23.70 -15.76
C PRO A 304 -15.42 22.23 -15.84
N VAL A 305 -15.18 21.48 -14.76
CA VAL A 305 -15.56 20.07 -14.58
C VAL A 305 -16.65 19.93 -13.52
N ASP A 306 -17.49 18.89 -13.65
CA ASP A 306 -18.56 18.61 -12.69
C ASP A 306 -18.04 17.98 -11.41
N GLU A 307 -17.07 17.09 -11.51
CA GLU A 307 -16.50 16.31 -10.41
C GLU A 307 -14.97 16.23 -10.52
N VAL A 308 -14.30 16.07 -9.38
CA VAL A 308 -12.85 15.88 -9.29
C VAL A 308 -12.54 14.64 -8.46
N VAL A 309 -11.71 13.76 -9.00
CA VAL A 309 -11.25 12.53 -8.35
C VAL A 309 -9.74 12.67 -8.08
N VAL A 310 -9.38 12.82 -6.81
CA VAL A 310 -8.00 13.05 -6.35
C VAL A 310 -7.38 11.72 -5.93
N LEU A 311 -6.53 11.15 -6.80
CA LEU A 311 -5.91 9.83 -6.63
C LEU A 311 -4.39 9.98 -6.54
N THR A 312 -3.96 10.83 -5.60
CA THR A 312 -2.56 11.21 -5.37
C THR A 312 -1.89 10.43 -4.24
N GLY A 313 -2.50 9.32 -3.80
CA GLY A 313 -1.98 8.44 -2.76
C GLY A 313 -2.47 8.79 -1.36
N PHE A 314 -1.83 8.19 -0.35
CA PHE A 314 -2.23 8.23 1.06
C PHE A 314 -1.03 8.46 1.98
N ARG A 315 -1.28 8.70 3.27
CA ARG A 315 -0.24 8.96 4.29
C ARG A 315 -0.51 8.17 5.57
N PRO A 316 0.54 7.81 6.33
CA PRO A 316 0.36 7.24 7.66
C PRO A 316 -0.15 8.32 8.64
N ASP A 317 -1.12 7.98 9.48
CA ASP A 317 -1.47 8.78 10.66
C ASP A 317 -0.63 8.33 11.85
N LEU A 318 0.26 9.20 12.34
CA LEU A 318 1.17 8.92 13.45
C LEU A 318 0.80 9.66 14.74
N SER A 319 -0.29 10.43 14.73
CA SER A 319 -0.66 11.34 15.82
C SER A 319 -0.85 10.61 17.16
N PHE A 320 -1.48 9.45 17.15
CA PHE A 320 -1.69 8.65 18.36
C PHE A 320 -0.44 7.93 18.88
N LEU A 321 0.69 8.03 18.16
CA LEU A 321 1.99 7.43 18.51
C LEU A 321 3.02 8.46 18.97
N GLU A 322 2.62 9.73 19.18
CA GLU A 322 3.52 10.84 19.50
C GLU A 322 4.39 10.60 20.74
N GLU A 323 3.90 9.80 21.70
CA GLU A 323 4.59 9.44 22.94
C GLU A 323 5.57 8.24 22.80
N LEU A 324 5.66 7.63 21.61
CA LEU A 324 6.61 6.56 21.30
C LEU A 324 7.88 7.11 20.66
N ARG A 325 9.01 6.42 20.91
CA ARG A 325 10.31 6.71 20.29
C ARG A 325 10.45 5.95 18.98
N LEU A 326 9.73 6.37 17.94
CA LEU A 326 9.80 5.78 16.60
C LEU A 326 11.00 6.32 15.81
N GLY A 327 11.72 5.43 15.14
CA GLY A 327 12.79 5.78 14.20
C GLY A 327 12.24 5.79 12.78
N LEU A 328 11.92 6.97 12.26
CA LEU A 328 11.28 7.14 10.95
C LEU A 328 12.16 7.98 10.00
N ASP A 329 12.21 7.58 8.73
CA ASP A 329 12.82 8.35 7.65
C ASP A 329 12.06 9.67 7.43
N GLU A 330 12.80 10.76 7.25
CA GLU A 330 12.25 12.12 7.16
C GLU A 330 11.37 12.34 5.92
N ARG A 331 11.61 11.59 4.84
CA ARG A 331 10.89 11.76 3.56
C ARG A 331 9.70 10.84 3.46
N LEU A 332 9.91 9.55 3.73
CA LEU A 332 8.91 8.50 3.55
C LEU A 332 8.02 8.33 4.76
N GLN A 333 8.48 8.69 5.96
CA GLN A 333 7.83 8.35 7.23
C GLN A 333 7.69 6.83 7.42
N ALA A 334 8.63 6.07 6.86
CA ALA A 334 8.81 4.63 7.03
C ALA A 334 9.89 4.34 8.09
N PRO A 335 9.98 3.15 8.71
CA PRO A 335 11.10 2.77 9.55
C PRO A 335 12.45 3.02 8.87
N VAL A 336 13.42 3.58 9.60
CA VAL A 336 14.71 4.04 9.04
C VAL A 336 15.45 2.93 8.30
N ALA A 337 15.46 1.70 8.83
CA ALA A 337 16.13 0.57 8.20
C ALA A 337 15.40 0.08 6.94
N LEU A 338 14.07 0.21 6.89
CA LEU A 338 13.26 -0.15 5.73
C LEU A 338 13.36 0.89 4.60
N ALA A 339 13.41 2.18 4.93
CA ALA A 339 13.23 3.28 3.96
C ALA A 339 14.16 3.21 2.72
N PRO A 340 15.46 2.87 2.83
CA PRO A 340 16.32 2.71 1.65
C PRO A 340 15.87 1.58 0.72
N LEU A 341 15.28 0.51 1.26
CA LEU A 341 14.87 -0.69 0.51
C LEU A 341 13.59 -0.48 -0.31
N ILE A 342 12.81 0.55 0.03
CA ILE A 342 11.49 0.83 -0.56
C ILE A 342 11.41 2.22 -1.21
N ASP A 343 12.52 2.94 -1.32
CA ASP A 343 12.54 4.28 -1.89
C ASP A 343 12.04 4.25 -3.35
N PRO A 344 10.91 4.89 -3.68
CA PRO A 344 10.35 4.86 -5.02
C PRO A 344 11.22 5.57 -6.08
N ASN A 345 12.26 6.30 -5.67
CA ASN A 345 13.25 6.87 -6.59
C ASN A 345 14.33 5.86 -7.01
N GLN A 346 14.46 4.74 -6.31
CA GLN A 346 15.52 3.75 -6.51
C GLN A 346 14.96 2.36 -6.84
N HIS A 347 13.81 2.03 -6.25
CA HIS A 347 13.23 0.69 -6.29
C HIS A 347 11.85 0.68 -6.94
N SER A 348 11.60 -0.38 -7.69
CA SER A 348 10.25 -0.86 -8.02
C SER A 348 9.96 -2.11 -7.17
N CYS A 349 8.71 -2.47 -6.96
CA CYS A 349 8.36 -3.39 -5.87
C CYS A 349 8.94 -4.79 -5.79
N GLY A 350 9.42 -5.35 -6.87
CA GLY A 350 10.06 -6.67 -6.89
C GLY A 350 11.55 -6.55 -7.14
N THR A 351 12.07 -5.33 -7.00
CA THR A 351 13.44 -5.10 -6.53
C THR A 351 13.48 -4.89 -5.01
N VAL A 352 12.31 -4.87 -4.35
CA VAL A 352 12.21 -4.76 -2.89
C VAL A 352 12.41 -6.15 -2.30
N TYR A 353 13.44 -6.30 -1.49
CA TYR A 353 13.70 -7.54 -0.77
C TYR A 353 12.64 -7.78 0.31
N PRO A 354 12.29 -9.05 0.59
CA PRO A 354 11.54 -9.40 1.78
C PRO A 354 12.21 -8.79 3.01
N HIS A 355 11.41 -8.22 3.91
CA HIS A 355 11.89 -7.53 5.10
C HIS A 355 10.97 -7.84 6.27
N GLY A 356 11.58 -7.91 7.45
CA GLY A 356 10.96 -8.46 8.64
C GLY A 356 11.22 -7.59 9.86
N HIS A 357 11.28 -8.22 11.03
CA HIS A 357 11.37 -7.52 12.30
C HIS A 357 12.57 -6.55 12.40
N ARG A 358 13.71 -6.86 11.75
CA ARG A 358 14.91 -6.00 11.80
C ARG A 358 14.68 -4.66 11.13
N GLU A 359 14.14 -4.67 9.92
CA GLU A 359 13.88 -3.45 9.15
C GLU A 359 12.72 -2.63 9.74
N LEU A 360 11.80 -3.31 10.44
CA LEU A 360 10.61 -2.72 11.06
C LEU A 360 10.82 -2.28 12.52
N SER A 361 11.99 -2.56 13.09
CA SER A 361 12.30 -2.21 14.47
C SER A 361 12.47 -0.71 14.67
N HIS A 362 12.15 -0.25 15.87
CA HIS A 362 12.30 1.14 16.29
C HIS A 362 13.20 1.25 17.53
N PRO A 363 13.68 2.48 17.87
CA PRO A 363 14.33 2.72 19.15
C PRO A 363 13.46 2.29 20.34
N GLU A 364 12.15 2.54 20.29
CA GLU A 364 11.19 1.96 21.23
C GLU A 364 11.03 0.45 20.97
N GLN A 365 11.40 -0.38 21.95
CA GLN A 365 11.34 -1.85 21.82
C GLN A 365 9.92 -2.40 21.92
N GLY A 366 9.60 -3.45 21.18
CA GLY A 366 8.28 -4.11 21.24
C GLY A 366 7.14 -3.31 20.60
N VAL A 367 7.45 -2.31 19.77
CA VAL A 367 6.49 -1.69 18.86
C VAL A 367 6.95 -1.85 17.41
N TYR A 368 6.01 -2.22 16.53
CA TYR A 368 6.27 -2.40 15.10
C TYR A 368 5.18 -1.72 14.28
N LEU A 369 5.58 -0.99 13.24
CA LEU A 369 4.66 -0.58 12.17
C LEU A 369 4.69 -1.68 11.11
N VAL A 370 3.53 -2.16 10.65
CA VAL A 370 3.45 -3.25 9.65
C VAL A 370 2.44 -2.93 8.55
N GLY A 371 2.48 -3.74 7.49
CA GLY A 371 1.65 -3.57 6.32
C GLY A 371 1.92 -2.24 5.59
N MET A 372 0.90 -1.69 4.94
CA MET A 372 1.02 -0.41 4.23
C MET A 372 1.43 0.76 5.15
N LYS A 373 1.24 0.64 6.48
CA LYS A 373 1.68 1.65 7.44
C LYS A 373 3.20 1.80 7.47
N SER A 374 3.93 0.69 7.41
CA SER A 374 5.40 0.69 7.46
C SER A 374 6.04 1.30 6.21
N TYR A 375 5.32 1.30 5.09
CA TYR A 375 5.78 1.92 3.85
C TYR A 375 5.66 3.45 3.85
N GLY A 376 4.93 4.01 4.82
CA GLY A 376 4.69 5.44 4.93
C GLY A 376 4.11 6.02 3.64
N ARG A 377 4.94 6.71 2.85
CA ARG A 377 4.56 7.35 1.58
C ARG A 377 4.98 6.57 0.34
N ALA A 378 5.72 5.47 0.49
CA ALA A 378 6.10 4.64 -0.64
C ALA A 378 4.85 3.90 -1.19
N PRO A 379 4.59 3.93 -2.50
CA PRO A 379 3.39 3.34 -3.10
C PRO A 379 3.54 1.83 -3.39
N THR A 380 4.68 1.25 -3.04
CA THR A 380 5.20 -0.02 -3.54
C THR A 380 4.96 -1.19 -2.59
N PHE A 381 3.73 -1.33 -2.08
CA PHE A 381 3.36 -2.40 -1.14
C PHE A 381 2.56 -3.56 -1.77
N LEU A 382 2.84 -4.80 -1.33
CA LEU A 382 2.10 -6.01 -1.66
C LEU A 382 1.56 -6.70 -0.41
N ALA A 383 0.40 -7.36 -0.52
CA ALA A 383 -0.19 -8.12 0.59
C ALA A 383 0.75 -9.21 1.12
N MET A 384 1.39 -9.97 0.22
CA MET A 384 2.37 -11.01 0.58
C MET A 384 3.55 -10.46 1.39
N THR A 385 4.04 -9.26 1.05
CA THR A 385 5.07 -8.58 1.85
C THR A 385 4.56 -8.29 3.25
N GLY A 386 3.32 -7.83 3.39
CA GLY A 386 2.68 -7.63 4.69
C GLY A 386 2.59 -8.91 5.53
N TYR A 387 2.28 -10.05 4.90
CA TYR A 387 2.21 -11.35 5.58
C TYR A 387 3.59 -11.81 6.07
N GLU A 388 4.63 -11.62 5.27
CA GLU A 388 6.00 -11.89 5.69
C GLU A 388 6.46 -11.00 6.84
N GLN A 389 6.12 -9.70 6.79
CA GLN A 389 6.42 -8.77 7.88
C GLN A 389 5.83 -9.26 9.20
N VAL A 390 4.54 -9.63 9.22
CA VAL A 390 3.86 -10.01 10.46
C VAL A 390 4.26 -11.39 10.96
N ARG A 391 4.60 -12.33 10.07
CA ARG A 391 5.22 -13.61 10.44
C ARG A 391 6.53 -13.38 11.19
N SER A 392 7.43 -12.60 10.60
CA SER A 392 8.74 -12.28 11.18
C SER A 392 8.60 -11.53 12.52
N VAL A 393 7.71 -10.54 12.60
CA VAL A 393 7.45 -9.78 13.83
C VAL A 393 6.86 -10.65 14.94
N ALA A 394 5.91 -11.54 14.63
CA ALA A 394 5.34 -12.43 15.63
C ALA A 394 6.39 -13.38 16.23
N ALA A 395 7.27 -13.94 15.40
CA ALA A 395 8.39 -14.76 15.87
C ALA A 395 9.38 -13.96 16.76
N ALA A 396 9.69 -12.72 16.37
CA ALA A 396 10.55 -11.85 17.20
C ALA A 396 9.94 -11.55 18.56
N ILE A 397 8.62 -11.28 18.62
CA ILE A 397 7.91 -11.03 19.89
C ILE A 397 7.86 -12.31 20.75
N ALA A 398 7.82 -13.49 20.14
CA ALA A 398 7.93 -14.78 20.83
C ALA A 398 9.34 -15.06 21.37
N GLY A 399 10.35 -14.31 20.92
CA GLY A 399 11.76 -14.53 21.26
C GLY A 399 12.46 -15.55 20.36
N ASP A 400 11.80 -16.04 19.31
CA ASP A 400 12.40 -16.91 18.30
C ASP A 400 13.02 -16.07 17.17
N LEU A 401 14.21 -15.54 17.44
CA LEU A 401 14.93 -14.70 16.50
C LEU A 401 15.41 -15.48 15.26
N ASP A 402 15.68 -16.77 15.40
CA ASP A 402 16.06 -17.62 14.26
C ASP A 402 14.90 -17.74 13.27
N ALA A 403 13.66 -17.91 13.76
CA ALA A 403 12.47 -17.87 12.92
C ALA A 403 12.15 -16.49 12.38
N ALA A 404 12.37 -15.45 13.18
CA ALA A 404 12.16 -14.08 12.75
C ALA A 404 13.10 -13.66 11.60
N ASP A 405 14.34 -14.16 11.61
CA ASP A 405 15.39 -13.83 10.62
C ASP A 405 15.30 -14.65 9.32
N ARG A 406 14.54 -15.76 9.29
CA ARG A 406 14.29 -16.48 8.04
C ARG A 406 13.45 -15.64 7.09
N VAL A 407 13.76 -15.69 5.80
CA VAL A 407 12.90 -15.16 4.73
C VAL A 407 12.07 -16.32 4.20
N GLU A 408 10.77 -16.28 4.40
CA GLU A 408 9.84 -17.33 3.94
C GLU A 408 8.95 -16.86 2.77
N LEU A 409 9.16 -15.63 2.32
CA LEU A 409 8.48 -15.04 1.16
C LEU A 409 9.17 -15.42 -0.15
N THR A 410 8.47 -16.20 -0.96
CA THR A 410 8.82 -16.37 -2.38
C THR A 410 8.02 -15.35 -3.20
N LEU A 411 8.66 -14.24 -3.58
CA LEU A 411 8.09 -13.35 -4.58
C LEU A 411 8.26 -13.99 -5.97
N PRO A 412 7.27 -13.89 -6.87
CA PRO A 412 7.55 -14.01 -8.30
C PRO A 412 8.69 -13.04 -8.65
N GLU A 413 9.55 -13.36 -9.63
CA GLU A 413 10.72 -12.52 -10.02
C GLU A 413 10.35 -11.07 -10.45
N THR A 414 9.08 -10.72 -10.40
CA THR A 414 8.51 -9.49 -10.93
C THR A 414 8.58 -8.36 -9.90
N GLY A 415 9.74 -7.72 -9.93
CA GLY A 415 9.96 -6.27 -10.02
C GLY A 415 8.96 -5.18 -9.60
N VAL A 416 7.63 -5.31 -9.47
CA VAL A 416 6.73 -4.13 -9.42
C VAL A 416 5.32 -4.40 -8.82
N CYS A 417 4.75 -3.49 -8.01
CA CYS A 417 3.45 -3.62 -7.29
C CYS A 417 2.35 -2.80 -7.95
N GLY A 418 1.11 -3.21 -7.66
CA GLY A 418 0.23 -2.32 -6.92
C GLY A 418 -0.82 -1.59 -7.75
N GLY A 419 -1.81 -2.30 -8.28
CA GLY A 419 -2.91 -1.66 -8.99
C GLY A 419 -4.06 -2.57 -9.41
N ALA A 420 -5.30 -2.20 -9.08
CA ALA A 420 -6.51 -2.97 -9.37
C ALA A 420 -6.67 -3.40 -10.84
N GLY A 421 -7.04 -4.66 -11.09
CA GLY A 421 -7.35 -5.17 -12.43
C GLY A 421 -8.73 -4.73 -12.94
N LEU A 422 -9.03 -5.02 -14.20
CA LEU A 422 -10.37 -4.83 -14.78
C LEU A 422 -11.20 -6.12 -14.65
N PHE A 423 -12.53 -5.98 -14.54
CA PHE A 423 -13.43 -7.14 -14.43
C PHE A 423 -13.49 -7.96 -15.73
N ASP A 424 -13.45 -7.31 -16.89
CA ASP A 424 -13.70 -7.95 -18.19
C ASP A 424 -12.43 -8.33 -18.97
N ALA A 425 -11.26 -8.34 -18.32
CA ALA A 425 -10.05 -8.89 -18.96
C ALA A 425 -10.17 -10.43 -19.01
N PRO A 426 -9.96 -11.07 -20.18
CA PRO A 426 -9.98 -12.53 -20.25
C PRO A 426 -8.92 -13.09 -19.31
N ASP A 427 -9.31 -14.05 -18.47
CA ASP A 427 -8.35 -14.84 -17.70
C ASP A 427 -7.39 -15.44 -18.74
N ALA A 428 -6.10 -15.16 -18.59
CA ALA A 428 -5.09 -15.68 -19.50
C ALA A 428 -5.15 -17.21 -19.39
N ALA A 429 -5.83 -17.84 -20.35
CA ALA A 429 -5.80 -19.27 -20.51
C ALA A 429 -4.33 -19.67 -20.68
N GLU A 430 -3.89 -20.66 -19.90
CA GLU A 430 -2.66 -21.39 -20.20
C GLU A 430 -2.75 -21.85 -21.66
N GLY A 431 -1.97 -21.20 -22.51
CA GLY A 431 -1.85 -21.57 -23.91
C GLY A 431 -1.09 -22.89 -23.99
N ASP A 432 -1.82 -24.00 -23.97
CA ASP A 432 -1.29 -25.28 -24.44
C ASP A 432 -1.15 -25.23 -25.97
N GLY A 433 0.04 -25.56 -26.47
CA GLY A 433 0.29 -25.91 -27.86
C GLY A 433 0.88 -24.83 -28.79
N GLY A 434 2.21 -24.67 -28.73
CA GLY A 434 2.97 -23.95 -29.75
C GLY A 434 4.43 -24.38 -29.81
N GLY A 435 4.70 -25.60 -30.27
CA GLY A 435 6.06 -26.10 -30.47
C GLY A 435 6.85 -25.18 -31.42
N CYS A 436 7.93 -24.59 -30.92
CA CYS A 436 8.93 -23.94 -31.74
C CYS A 436 10.31 -24.23 -31.15
N CYS A 437 11.14 -24.92 -31.93
CA CYS A 437 12.48 -25.35 -31.57
C CYS A 437 13.37 -24.17 -31.14
N ALA A 438 13.81 -24.16 -29.89
CA ALA A 438 14.93 -23.33 -29.45
C ALA A 438 16.23 -24.17 -29.49
N PRO A 439 17.35 -23.63 -30.00
CA PRO A 439 18.63 -24.33 -29.99
C PRO A 439 19.19 -24.39 -28.56
N THR A 440 19.81 -25.53 -28.22
CA THR A 440 20.43 -25.82 -26.93
C THR A 440 21.48 -24.75 -26.56
N PRO A 441 21.42 -24.14 -25.36
CA PRO A 441 22.40 -23.14 -24.95
C PRO A 441 23.78 -23.77 -24.71
N GLN A 442 24.82 -23.19 -25.31
CA GLN A 442 26.21 -23.52 -25.00
C GLN A 442 26.65 -22.80 -23.73
N PHE A 443 27.17 -23.56 -22.76
CA PHE A 443 27.75 -23.03 -21.53
C PHE A 443 29.12 -22.39 -21.80
N VAL A 444 29.29 -21.12 -21.41
CA VAL A 444 30.59 -20.46 -21.35
C VAL A 444 31.22 -20.74 -19.99
N GLN A 445 32.30 -21.52 -19.96
CA GLN A 445 33.13 -21.72 -18.77
C GLN A 445 34.06 -20.50 -18.58
N LEU A 446 33.87 -19.75 -17.50
CA LEU A 446 34.83 -18.75 -17.02
C LEU A 446 35.75 -19.39 -15.98
N GLY A 447 36.94 -19.83 -16.42
CA GLY A 447 38.03 -20.31 -15.57
C GLY A 447 39.18 -19.30 -15.55
N VAL A 448 39.64 -18.95 -14.35
CA VAL A 448 40.80 -18.06 -14.10
C VAL A 448 42.11 -18.83 -14.32
N PRO A 449 43.11 -18.30 -15.04
CA PRO A 449 44.47 -18.80 -14.94
C PRO A 449 45.33 -17.92 -14.02
N ALA A 450 45.96 -18.54 -13.02
CA ALA A 450 46.97 -17.93 -12.18
C ALA A 450 48.37 -18.04 -12.80
N ALA A 451 49.01 -16.87 -12.98
CA ALA A 451 50.43 -16.48 -12.91
C ALA A 451 51.57 -17.40 -13.40
N ALA A 452 52.50 -16.84 -14.21
CA ALA A 452 53.85 -16.44 -13.72
C ALA A 452 54.77 -15.75 -14.77
N LYS A 453 55.38 -14.64 -14.32
CA LYS A 453 56.75 -14.10 -14.51
C LYS A 453 57.21 -13.37 -15.81
N ALA A 454 57.39 -12.06 -15.61
CA ALA A 454 58.62 -11.23 -15.72
C ALA A 454 59.27 -10.93 -17.09
N ALA A 455 59.31 -9.63 -17.43
CA ALA A 455 60.53 -8.89 -17.82
C ALA A 455 60.24 -7.36 -17.79
N ALA A 456 61.24 -6.58 -17.36
CA ALA A 456 61.20 -5.14 -17.07
C ALA A 456 61.66 -4.26 -18.25
N ALA A 457 61.32 -2.95 -18.18
CA ALA A 457 62.11 -1.75 -18.53
C ALA A 457 61.14 -0.58 -18.87
N GLU A 458 61.00 0.41 -17.98
CA GLU A 458 61.59 1.78 -18.06
C GLU A 458 60.87 2.70 -19.08
N GLU A 459 60.02 3.63 -18.63
CA GLU A 459 60.29 5.01 -18.16
C GLU A 459 60.40 6.06 -19.28
N ALA A 460 59.60 7.13 -19.15
CA ALA A 460 59.82 8.41 -19.81
C ALA A 460 59.51 9.52 -18.78
N PRO A 461 60.46 10.43 -18.46
CA PRO A 461 60.24 11.47 -17.47
C PRO A 461 59.76 12.78 -18.10
N ALA A 462 59.05 13.55 -17.27
CA ALA A 462 58.61 14.90 -17.54
C ALA A 462 59.74 15.94 -17.36
N GLY A 463 59.70 16.98 -18.19
CA GLY A 463 59.88 18.39 -17.80
C GLY A 463 61.18 18.81 -17.12
N GLY A 464 62.00 19.57 -17.84
CA GLY A 464 63.14 20.28 -17.26
C GLY A 464 62.76 21.54 -16.46
N CYS A 465 63.75 22.10 -15.77
CA CYS A 465 63.98 23.55 -15.75
C CYS A 465 65.39 23.86 -15.22
N CYS A 466 66.06 24.77 -15.91
CA CYS A 466 67.29 25.42 -15.49
C CYS A 466 67.00 26.43 -14.38
N GLY A 467 67.96 26.58 -13.47
CA GLY A 467 67.91 27.56 -12.40
C GLY A 467 68.15 28.98 -12.89
N SER A 468 67.38 29.93 -12.35
CA SER A 468 67.81 30.98 -11.42
C SER A 468 66.59 31.78 -11.02
#